data_AF-A0A7C5P459-F1
#
_entry.id   AF-A0A7C5P459-F1
#
_cell.length_a   1.000
_cell.length_b   1.000
_cell.length_c   1.000
_cell.angle_alpha   90.00
_cell.angle_beta   90.00
_cell.angle_gamma   90.00
#
_symmetry.space_group_name_H-M   'P 1'
#
loop_
_entity.id
_entity.type
_entity.pdbx_description
1 polymer ?
#
loop_
_entity_poly.entity_id
_entity_poly.type
_entity_poly.pdbx_seq_one_letter_code
_entity_poly.pdbx_strand_id
1 'polypeptide(L)' 'MSGGDVRIQFEPFKEIVIMECNFFATPEDIARFASIIAGGKAAGLYWAEGVVFIYFPLPATTETATRELVEKGRVYWT' A
#
# COMPACT_ATOMS: atom_id res chain seq x y z
N MET A 1 -16.32 -35.09 14.66
CA MET A 1 -15.58 -33.82 14.55
C MET A 1 -16.57 -32.75 14.14
N SER A 2 -16.97 -31.88 15.07
CA SER A 2 -17.80 -30.72 14.76
C SER A 2 -16.92 -29.74 13.96
N GLY A 3 -17.16 -29.61 12.66
CA GLY A 3 -16.51 -28.57 11.86
C GLY A 3 -16.96 -27.21 12.39
N GLY A 4 -16.02 -26.38 12.84
CA GLY A 4 -16.33 -25.01 13.24
C GLY A 4 -16.70 -24.18 12.02
N ASP A 5 -17.80 -23.44 12.09
CA ASP A 5 -18.23 -22.54 11.02
C ASP A 5 -17.18 -21.42 10.82
N VAL A 6 -16.56 -21.40 9.64
CA VAL A 6 -15.62 -20.35 9.25
C VAL A 6 -16.43 -19.12 8.83
N ARG A 7 -16.21 -17.98 9.49
CA ARG A 7 -16.79 -16.69 9.10
C ARG A 7 -15.78 -15.90 8.25
N ILE A 8 -16.21 -15.49 7.06
CA ILE A 8 -15.43 -14.65 6.14
C ILE A 8 -16.13 -13.29 6.06
N GLN A 9 -15.39 -12.21 6.28
CA GLN A 9 -15.91 -10.83 6.25
C GLN A 9 -15.00 -9.96 5.38
N PHE A 10 -15.62 -9.08 4.59
CA PHE A 10 -14.92 -8.04 3.85
C PHE A 10 -14.91 -6.74 4.67
N GLU A 11 -13.72 -6.26 5.03
CA GLU A 11 -13.52 -5.00 5.73
C GLU A 11 -12.51 -4.15 4.94
N PRO A 12 -12.98 -3.20 4.10
CA PRO A 12 -12.07 -2.33 3.37
C PRO A 12 -11.41 -1.32 4.32
N PHE A 13 -10.28 -0.77 3.89
CA PHE A 13 -9.70 0.39 4.57
C PHE A 13 -10.71 1.54 4.59
N LYS A 14 -10.83 2.18 5.74
CA LYS A 14 -11.68 3.36 5.96
C LYS A 14 -10.96 4.64 5.54
N GLU A 15 -9.63 4.67 5.63
CA GLU A 15 -8.81 5.83 5.30
C GLU A 15 -7.42 5.41 4.82
N ILE A 16 -6.92 6.12 3.81
CA ILE A 16 -5.56 5.99 3.30
C ILE A 16 -4.88 7.35 3.46
N VAL A 17 -3.84 7.40 4.29
CA VAL A 17 -3.06 8.62 4.54
C VAL A 17 -1.77 8.54 3.73
N ILE A 18 -1.65 9.40 2.73
CA ILE A 18 -0.44 9.53 1.90
C ILE A 18 0.51 10.50 2.62
N MET A 19 1.64 9.98 3.10
CA MET A 19 2.63 10.75 3.85
C MET A 19 3.68 11.41 2.95
N GLU A 20 3.95 10.81 1.79
CA GLU A 20 4.87 11.34 0.79
C GLU A 20 4.26 11.21 -0.61
N CYS A 21 4.41 12.25 -1.43
CA CYS A 21 3.96 12.25 -2.81
C CYS A 21 5.04 12.89 -3.69
N ASN A 22 5.65 12.07 -4.54
CA ASN A 22 6.67 12.49 -5.47
C ASN A 22 6.09 12.61 -6.88
N PHE A 23 6.27 13.77 -7.50
CA PHE A 23 5.86 14.01 -8.87
C PHE A 23 7.04 13.78 -9.82
N PHE A 24 6.76 13.07 -10.91
CA PHE A 24 7.71 12.82 -11.98
C PHE A 24 7.27 13.55 -13.24
N ALA A 25 8.21 14.15 -13.96
CA ALA A 25 7.89 14.95 -15.14
C ALA A 25 7.46 14.08 -16.33
N THR A 26 7.99 12.86 -16.44
CA THR A 26 7.66 11.91 -17.50
C THR A 26 7.49 10.48 -16.98
N PRO A 27 6.80 9.60 -17.73
CA PRO A 27 6.70 8.18 -17.39
C PRO A 27 8.06 7.47 -17.30
N GLU A 28 9.06 7.87 -18.07
CA GLU A 28 10.41 7.31 -18.05
C GLU A 28 11.11 7.57 -16.71
N ASP A 29 10.85 8.71 -16.07
CA ASP A 29 11.41 9.02 -14.75
C ASP A 29 10.81 8.11 -13.67
N ILE A 30 9.51 7.79 -13.77
CA ILE A 30 8.85 6.81 -12.90
C ILE A 30 9.48 5.43 -13.12
N ALA A 31 9.65 4.99 -14.37
CA ALA A 31 10.24 3.69 -14.68
C ALA A 31 11.68 3.57 -14.16
N ARG A 32 12.48 4.63 -14.27
CA ARG A 32 13.83 4.69 -13.71
C ARG A 32 13.82 4.60 -12.19
N PHE A 33 12.97 5.38 -11.52
CA PHE A 33 12.83 5.33 -10.07
C PHE A 33 12.42 3.93 -9.58
N ALA A 34 11.41 3.34 -10.22
CA ALA A 34 10.92 2.00 -9.93
C ALA A 34 12.03 0.93 -10.07
N SER A 35 12.86 1.03 -11.12
CA SER A 35 13.99 0.11 -11.33
C SER A 35 15.04 0.21 -10.23
N ILE A 36 15.29 1.41 -9.69
CA ILE A 36 16.27 1.64 -8.63
C ILE A 36 15.77 1.02 -7.33
N ILE A 37 14.54 1.36 -6.90
CA ILE A 37 13.99 0.90 -5.63
C ILE A 37 13.75 -0.61 -5.59
N ALA A 38 13.49 -1.23 -6.75
CA ALA A 38 13.33 -2.69 -6.84
C ALA A 38 14.67 -3.46 -6.88
N GLY A 39 15.82 -2.77 -6.86
CA GLY A 39 17.14 -3.39 -6.90
C GLY A 39 17.36 -4.21 -8.17
N GLY A 40 16.86 -3.73 -9.31
CA GLY A 40 16.96 -4.42 -10.61
C GLY A 40 15.98 -5.58 -10.80
N LYS A 41 15.10 -5.86 -9.82
CA LYS A 41 13.99 -6.80 -10.00
C LYS A 41 12.81 -6.12 -10.69
N ALA A 42 11.89 -6.91 -11.22
CA ALA A 42 10.63 -6.38 -11.73
C ALA A 42 9.84 -5.69 -10.61
N ALA A 43 9.40 -4.45 -10.87
CA ALA A 43 8.57 -3.67 -9.97
C ALA A 43 7.12 -3.64 -10.49
N GLY A 44 6.15 -3.92 -9.62
CA GLY A 44 4.74 -3.72 -9.93
C GLY A 44 4.40 -2.23 -9.81
N LEU A 45 3.90 -1.64 -10.89
CA LEU A 45 3.32 -0.28 -10.87
C LEU A 45 1.80 -0.39 -10.82
N TYR A 46 1.16 0.45 -10.01
CA TYR A 46 -0.29 0.55 -9.95
C TYR A 46 -0.78 1.72 -10.80
N TRP A 47 -2.02 1.63 -11.26
CA TRP A 47 -2.67 2.66 -12.06
C TRP A 47 -4.12 2.83 -11.60
N ALA A 48 -4.55 4.08 -11.40
CA ALA A 48 -5.97 4.43 -11.27
C ALA A 48 -6.20 5.84 -11.79
N GLU A 49 -7.31 6.08 -12.50
CA GLU A 49 -7.76 7.43 -12.90
C GLU A 49 -6.67 8.30 -13.59
N GLY A 50 -5.79 7.67 -14.39
CA GLY A 50 -4.72 8.37 -15.10
C GLY A 50 -3.47 8.67 -14.26
N VAL A 51 -3.40 8.16 -13.03
CA VAL A 51 -2.25 8.29 -12.13
C VAL A 51 -1.53 6.95 -12.01
N VAL A 52 -0.23 6.95 -12.32
CA VAL A 52 0.68 5.83 -12.01
C VAL A 52 1.31 6.07 -10.65
N PHE A 53 1.28 5.06 -9.78
CA PHE A 53 1.85 5.18 -8.44
C PHE A 53 2.48 3.87 -7.97
N ILE A 54 3.40 4.01 -7.01
CA ILE A 54 3.97 2.95 -6.20
C ILE A 54 3.59 3.30 -4.77
N TYR A 55 3.07 2.34 -4.00
CA TYR A 55 2.76 2.58 -2.60
C TYR A 55 3.55 1.62 -1.72
N PHE A 56 4.15 2.15 -0.65
CA PHE A 56 4.74 1.37 0.42
C PHE A 56 3.91 1.58 1.68
N PRO A 57 3.09 0.60 2.09
CA PRO A 57 2.36 0.74 3.34
C PRO A 57 3.36 0.74 4.50
N LEU A 58 3.20 1.66 5.43
CA LEU A 58 3.91 1.63 6.70
C LEU A 58 3.63 0.27 7.36
N PRO A 59 4.65 -0.56 7.62
CA PRO A 59 4.43 -1.87 8.18
C PRO A 59 3.77 -1.80 9.55
N ALA A 60 2.75 -2.64 9.78
CA ALA A 60 2.12 -2.83 11.08
C ALA A 60 3.01 -3.68 12.02
N THR A 61 4.26 -3.24 12.22
CA THR A 61 5.26 -3.91 13.08
C THR A 61 5.32 -3.31 14.49
N THR A 62 4.63 -2.18 14.71
CA THR A 62 4.50 -1.53 16.02
C THR A 62 3.05 -1.55 16.47
N GLU A 63 2.82 -1.54 17.79
CA GLU A 63 1.47 -1.49 18.35
C GLU A 63 0.67 -0.29 17.83
N THR A 64 1.31 0.87 17.67
CA THR A 64 0.66 2.07 17.13
C THR A 64 0.19 1.87 15.69
N ALA A 65 1.05 1.35 14.80
CA ALA A 65 0.68 1.12 13.41
C ALA A 65 -0.42 0.04 13.29
N THR A 66 -0.34 -1.03 14.09
CA THR A 66 -1.36 -2.08 14.14
C THR A 66 -2.70 -1.56 14.64
N ARG A 67 -2.72 -0.70 15.66
CA ARG A 67 -3.95 -0.11 16.20
C ARG A 67 -4.65 0.77 15.17
N GLU A 68 -3.91 1.64 14.46
CA GLU A 68 -4.49 2.45 13.39
C GLU A 68 -5.09 1.57 12.28
N LEU A 69 -4.41 0.48 11.90
CA LEU A 69 -4.91 -0.46 10.90
C LEU A 69 -6.15 -1.24 11.36
N VAL A 70 -6.06 -1.96 12.49
CA VAL A 70 -7.08 -2.93 12.91
C VAL A 70 -8.32 -2.26 13.50
N GLU A 71 -8.14 -1.24 14.35
CA GLU A 71 -9.28 -0.63 15.04
C GLU A 71 -9.89 0.49 14.21
N LYS A 72 -9.05 1.30 13.55
CA LYS A 72 -9.49 2.48 12.81
C LYS A 72 -9.63 2.23 11.31
N GLY A 73 -9.14 1.11 10.79
CA GLY A 73 -9.16 0.84 9.35
C GLY A 73 -8.30 1.82 8.56
N ARG A 74 -7.30 2.45 9.19
CA ARG A 74 -6.45 3.48 8.59
C ARG A 74 -5.09 2.89 8.21
N VAL A 75 -4.69 3.11 6.98
CA VAL A 75 -3.34 2.78 6.49
C VAL A 75 -2.56 4.04 6.15
N TYR A 76 -1.26 4.00 6.40
CA TYR A 76 -0.33 5.06 6.04
C TYR A 76 0.56 4.58 4.91
N TRP A 77 0.66 5.37 3.86
CA TRP A 77 1.55 5.11 2.73
C TRP A 77 2.69 6.12 2.76
N THR A 78 3.92 5.61 2.77
CA THR A 78 5.14 6.41 2.72
C THR A 78 5.76 6.31 1.34
#